data_AF-K9YZR8-F1
#
_entry.id   AF-K9YZR8-F1
#
_cell.length_a   1.000
_cell.length_b   1.000
_cell.length_c   1.000
_cell.angle_alpha   90.00
_cell.angle_beta   90.00
_cell.angle_gamma   90.00
#
_symmetry.space_group_name_H-M   'P 1'
#
loop_
_entity.id
_entity.type
_entity.pdbx_description
1 polymer ?
#
loop_
_entity_poly.entity_id
_entity_poly.type
_entity_poly.pdbx_seq_one_letter_code
_entity_poly.pdbx_strand_id
1 'polypeptide(L)' 'MRVLIEAIIETIGWAVLGFIILFTALRVFDFITPTDYRSQIRQGNTAAAIFVGAFILSLTAIIVAVIVT' A
#
# COMPACT_ATOMS: atom_id res chain seq x y z
N MET A 1 25.95 -4.61 -19.35
CA MET A 1 25.79 -5.39 -18.10
C MET A 1 25.74 -4.50 -16.86
N ARG A 2 26.68 -3.58 -16.62
CA ARG A 2 26.65 -2.66 -15.45
C ARG A 2 25.37 -1.81 -15.35
N VAL A 3 25.00 -1.13 -16.43
CA VAL A 3 23.77 -0.31 -16.50
C VAL A 3 22.50 -1.09 -16.15
N LEU A 4 22.40 -2.35 -16.58
CA LEU A 4 21.25 -3.21 -16.27
C LEU A 4 21.17 -3.54 -14.77
N ILE A 5 22.32 -3.82 -14.15
CA ILE A 5 22.39 -4.12 -12.71
C ILE A 5 22.00 -2.89 -11.89
N GLU A 6 22.50 -1.71 -12.27
CA GLU A 6 22.15 -0.43 -11.63
C GLU A 6 20.64 -0.15 -11.71
N ALA A 7 20.03 -0.30 -12.89
CA ALA A 7 18.60 -0.11 -13.09
C ALA A 7 17.74 -1.10 -12.28
N ILE A 8 18.17 -2.37 -12.17
CA ILE A 8 17.48 -3.37 -11.34
C ILE A 8 17.55 -2.99 -9.86
N ILE A 9 18.73 -2.59 -9.37
CA ILE A 9 18.92 -2.19 -7.96
C ILE A 9 18.02 -1.00 -7.63
N GLU A 10 17.98 0.00 -8.51
CA GLU A 10 17.14 1.18 -8.33
C GLU A 10 15.64 0.82 -8.31
N THR A 11 15.19 -0.01 -9.27
CA THR A 11 13.80 -0.47 -9.33
C THR A 11 13.38 -1.22 -8.07
N ILE A 12 14.25 -2.11 -7.58
CA ILE A 12 14.02 -2.85 -6.33
C ILE A 12 13.99 -1.89 -5.14
N GLY A 13 14.90 -0.91 -5.10
CA GLY A 13 14.94 0.11 -4.04
C GLY A 13 13.63 0.89 -3.94
N TRP A 14 13.11 1.37 -5.07
CA TRP A 14 11.83 2.08 -5.13
C TRP A 14 10.64 1.18 -4.78
N ALA A 15 10.63 -0.08 -5.22
CA ALA A 15 9.58 -1.03 -4.87
C ALA A 15 9.53 -1.30 -3.36
N VAL A 16 10.69 -1.49 -2.72
CA VAL A 16 10.80 -1.69 -1.27
C VAL A 16 10.34 -0.46 -0.51
N LEU A 17 10.75 0.74 -0.96
CA LEU A 17 10.31 1.99 -0.34
C LEU A 17 8.79 2.16 -0.42
N GLY A 18 8.20 1.94 -1.60
CA GLY A 18 6.76 2.02 -1.79
C GLY A 18 5.99 1.03 -0.91
N PHE A 19 6.51 -0.20 -0.76
CA PHE A 19 5.95 -1.20 0.14
C PHE A 19 5.97 -0.77 1.61
N ILE A 20 7.09 -0.20 2.09
CA ILE A 20 7.22 0.30 3.46
C ILE A 20 6.22 1.43 3.72
N ILE A 21 6.07 2.37 2.77
CA ILE A 21 5.12 3.47 2.88
C ILE A 21 3.69 2.95 2.92
N LEU A 22 3.31 2.04 2.01
CA LEU A 22 1.98 1.45 1.96
C LEU A 22 1.64 0.74 3.27
N PHE A 23 2.54 -0.09 3.79
CA PHE A 23 2.34 -0.81 5.04
C PHE A 23 2.19 0.13 6.23
N THR A 24 3.03 1.16 6.30
CA THR A 24 2.97 2.18 7.36
C THR A 24 1.65 2.94 7.31
N ALA A 25 1.22 3.36 6.12
CA ALA A 25 -0.05 4.06 5.94
C ALA A 25 -1.25 3.21 6.34
N LEU A 26 -1.27 1.91 6.00
CA LEU A 26 -2.34 1.00 6.43
C LEU A 26 -2.36 0.81 7.96
N ARG A 27 -1.19 0.79 8.61
CA ARG A 27 -1.12 0.73 10.08
C ARG A 27 -1.61 2.00 10.75
N VAL A 28 -1.26 3.16 10.18
CA VAL A 28 -1.77 4.45 10.64
C VAL A 28 -3.28 4.53 10.45
N PHE A 29 -3.79 4.05 9.32
CA PHE A 29 -5.24 3.99 9.05
C PHE A 29 -5.98 3.09 10.06
N ASP A 30 -5.47 1.88 10.31
CA ASP A 30 -6.03 0.95 11.32
C ASP A 30 -5.97 1.55 12.73
N PHE A 31 -4.96 2.39 13.03
CA PHE A 31 -4.81 3.05 14.33
C PHE A 31 -5.75 4.25 14.52
N ILE A 32 -5.93 5.07 13.49
CA ILE A 32 -6.77 6.28 13.56
C ILE A 32 -8.26 5.91 13.53
N THR A 33 -8.62 4.85 12.79
CA THR A 33 -10.01 4.52 12.56
C THR A 33 -10.55 3.66 13.71
N PRO A 34 -11.68 4.04 14.34
CA PRO A 34 -12.24 3.26 15.47
C PRO A 34 -12.85 1.91 15.04
N THR A 35 -12.96 1.66 13.75
CA THR A 35 -13.62 0.46 13.20
C THR A 35 -12.61 -0.65 12.94
N ASP A 36 -12.85 -1.84 13.51
CA ASP A 36 -12.09 -3.05 13.16
C ASP A 36 -12.57 -3.64 11.82
N TYR A 37 -12.05 -3.12 10.72
CA TYR A 37 -12.35 -3.63 9.38
C TYR A 37 -11.93 -5.09 9.18
N ARG A 38 -10.87 -5.57 9.86
CA ARG A 38 -10.41 -6.95 9.73
C ARG A 38 -11.46 -7.91 10.28
N SER A 39 -12.04 -7.59 11.43
CA SER A 39 -13.15 -8.34 12.00
C SER A 39 -14.39 -8.29 11.11
N GLN A 40 -14.74 -7.12 10.58
CA GLN A 40 -15.89 -6.99 9.66
C GLN A 40 -15.73 -7.84 8.39
N ILE A 41 -14.53 -7.85 7.79
CA ILE A 41 -14.24 -8.68 6.61
C ILE A 41 -14.35 -10.17 6.96
N ARG A 42 -13.84 -10.60 8.12
CA ARG A 42 -13.95 -11.99 8.60
C ARG A 42 -15.40 -12.43 8.84
N GLN A 43 -16.26 -11.50 9.24
CA GLN A 43 -17.69 -11.74 9.42
C GLN A 43 -18.48 -11.73 8.09
N GLY A 44 -17.81 -11.56 6.95
CA GLY A 44 -18.44 -11.57 5.64
C GLY A 44 -19.02 -10.22 5.21
N ASN A 45 -18.64 -9.11 5.85
CA ASN A 45 -19.06 -7.79 5.39
C ASN A 45 -18.32 -7.40 4.10
N THR A 46 -18.97 -7.64 2.96
CA THR A 46 -18.44 -7.29 1.64
C THR A 46 -18.19 -5.79 1.46
N ALA A 47 -19.02 -4.92 2.08
CA ALA A 47 -18.83 -3.48 1.98
C ALA A 47 -17.51 -3.03 2.66
N ALA A 48 -17.18 -3.63 3.82
CA ALA A 48 -15.91 -3.41 4.48
C ALA A 48 -14.72 -3.87 3.63
N ALA A 49 -14.84 -5.02 2.96
CA ALA A 49 -13.80 -5.54 2.06
C ALA A 49 -13.56 -4.62 0.86
N ILE A 50 -14.64 -4.17 0.20
CA ILE A 50 -14.56 -3.24 -0.93
C ILE A 50 -13.94 -1.92 -0.48
N PHE A 51 -14.33 -1.39 0.67
CA PHE A 51 -13.79 -0.15 1.20
C PHE A 51 -12.29 -0.23 1.45
N VAL A 52 -11.82 -1.26 2.17
CA VAL A 52 -10.38 -1.45 2.43
C VAL A 52 -9.61 -1.70 1.13
N GLY A 53 -10.17 -2.46 0.19
CA GLY A 53 -9.56 -2.68 -1.13
C GLY A 53 -9.41 -1.37 -1.92
N ALA A 54 -10.45 -0.55 -1.98
CA ALA A 54 -10.42 0.76 -2.62
C ALA A 54 -9.40 1.68 -1.95
N PHE A 55 -9.34 1.68 -0.61
CA PHE A 55 -8.38 2.47 0.14
C PHE A 55 -6.92 2.09 -0.19
N ILE A 56 -6.61 0.81 -0.27
CA ILE A 56 -5.28 0.30 -0.68
C ILE A 56 -4.93 0.77 -2.10
N LEU A 57 -5.88 0.67 -3.05
CA LEU A 57 -5.68 1.12 -4.42
C LEU A 57 -5.41 2.63 -4.49
N SER A 58 -6.20 3.44 -3.77
CA SER A 58 -5.99 4.89 -3.69
C SER A 58 -4.64 5.26 -3.10
N LEU A 59 -4.22 4.60 -2.01
CA LEU A 59 -2.91 4.81 -1.41
C LEU A 59 -1.78 4.47 -2.38
N THR A 60 -1.89 3.33 -3.05
CA THR A 60 -0.88 2.88 -4.01
C THR A 60 -0.78 3.85 -5.19
N ALA A 61 -1.90 4.38 -5.68
CA ALA A 61 -1.90 5.38 -6.74
C ALA A 61 -1.16 6.67 -6.33
N ILE A 62 -1.36 7.14 -5.10
CA ILE A 62 -0.64 8.30 -4.55
C ILE A 62 0.86 7.99 -4.42
N ILE A 63 1.22 6.82 -3.89
CA ILE A 63 2.62 6.40 -3.71
C ILE A 63 3.34 6.37 -5.05
N VAL A 64 2.73 5.74 -6.07
CA VAL A 64 3.30 5.68 -7.43
C VAL A 64 3.44 7.10 -8.01
N ALA A 65 2.43 7.95 -7.85
CA ALA A 65 2.48 9.32 -8.35
C ALA A 65 3.56 10.19 -7.69
N VAL A 66 4.01 9.85 -6.48
CA VAL A 66 5.05 10.61 -5.75
C VAL A 66 6.44 10.00 -5.96
N ILE A 67 6.54 8.68 -6.11
CA ILE A 67 7.83 7.98 -6.27
C ILE A 67 8.32 7.99 -7.71
N VAL A 68 7.41 7.92 -8.69
CA VAL A 68 7.75 7.77 -10.12
C VAL A 68 7.92 9.12 -10.84
N THR A 69 7.58 10.24 -10.17
CA THR A 69 7.82 11.62 -10.65
C THR A 69 9.16 12.14 -10.16
#